data_AF-A0A2E6QQK9-F1
#
_entry.id   AF-A0A2E6QQK9-F1
#
_cell.length_a   1.000
_cell.length_b   1.000
_cell.length_c   1.000
_cell.angle_alpha   90.00
_cell.angle_beta   90.00
_cell.angle_gamma   90.00
#
_symmetry.space_group_name_H-M   'P 1'
#
loop_
_entity.id
_entity.type
_entity.pdbx_description
1 polymer ?
#
loop_
_entity_poly.entity_id
_entity_poly.type
_entity_poly.pdbx_seq_one_letter_code
_entity_poly.pdbx_strand_id
1 'polypeptide(L)' 'MNNYYDYLTLIENYLDLNSHEYQSHDNQIEIYSVDKNIIVINIEKNELIITSDKGQYRFLEVSKSFYNKLDTLLANF' A
#
# COMPACT_ATOMS: atom_id res chain seq x y z
N MET A 1 -8.25 0.98 18.83
CA MET A 1 -7.52 2.09 18.18
C MET A 1 -6.47 1.38 17.35
N ASN A 2 -6.67 1.24 16.03
CA ASN A 2 -5.68 0.58 15.19
C ASN A 2 -4.47 1.50 15.15
N ASN A 3 -3.34 1.01 15.65
CA ASN A 3 -2.17 1.85 15.78
C ASN A 3 -1.55 1.98 14.39
N TYR A 4 -1.22 3.18 14.01
CA TYR A 4 -0.57 3.49 12.73
C TYR A 4 0.60 2.53 12.41
N TYR A 5 1.42 2.22 13.42
CA TYR A 5 2.54 1.29 13.31
C TYR A 5 2.10 -0.15 13.00
N ASP A 6 0.90 -0.55 13.42
CA ASP A 6 0.35 -1.87 13.13
C ASP A 6 0.04 -1.97 11.63
N TYR A 7 -0.52 -0.92 11.02
CA TYR A 7 -0.81 -0.90 9.59
C TYR A 7 0.43 -0.88 8.72
N LEU A 8 1.43 -0.05 9.07
CA LEU A 8 2.71 -0.02 8.35
C LEU A 8 3.33 -1.42 8.33
N THR A 9 3.50 -2.02 9.51
CA THR A 9 4.08 -3.36 9.69
C THR A 9 3.31 -4.43 8.92
N LEU A 10 1.97 -4.37 8.89
CA LEU A 10 1.14 -5.33 8.16
C LEU A 10 1.36 -5.25 6.64
N ILE A 11 1.44 -4.03 6.10
CA ILE A 11 1.63 -3.80 4.67
C ILE A 11 3.05 -4.19 4.25
N GLU A 12 4.07 -3.79 5.02
CA GLU A 12 5.48 -4.15 4.78
C GLU A 12 5.68 -5.67 4.77
N ASN A 13 5.16 -6.38 5.79
CA ASN A 13 5.23 -7.84 5.83
C ASN A 13 4.58 -8.48 4.60
N TYR A 14 3.45 -7.94 4.14
CA TYR A 14 2.79 -8.44 2.94
C TYR A 14 3.65 -8.20 1.68
N LEU A 15 4.28 -7.03 1.55
CA LEU A 15 5.15 -6.71 0.41
C LEU A 15 6.42 -7.57 0.39
N ASP A 16 7.05 -7.76 1.56
CA ASP A 16 8.22 -8.62 1.74
C ASP A 16 7.92 -10.07 1.33
N LEU A 17 6.78 -10.61 1.80
CA LEU A 17 6.36 -11.98 1.46
C LEU A 17 6.11 -12.19 -0.03
N ASN A 18 5.74 -11.12 -0.75
CA ASN A 18 5.50 -11.15 -2.19
C ASN A 18 6.67 -10.61 -3.02
N SER A 19 7.83 -10.34 -2.39
CA SER A 19 9.05 -9.88 -3.05
C SER A 19 8.87 -8.60 -3.89
N HIS A 20 8.04 -7.66 -3.42
CA HIS A 20 7.91 -6.35 -4.06
C HIS A 20 9.02 -5.41 -3.61
N GLU A 21 9.54 -4.60 -4.53
CA GLU A 21 10.47 -3.52 -4.19
C GLU A 21 9.68 -2.31 -3.69
N TYR A 22 9.97 -1.86 -2.47
CA TYR A 22 9.33 -0.70 -1.87
C TYR A 22 10.29 0.10 -0.99
N GLN A 23 9.90 1.34 -0.69
CA GLN A 23 10.49 2.16 0.36
C GLN A 23 9.39 2.70 1.26
N SER A 24 9.64 2.66 2.57
CA SER A 24 8.75 3.24 3.57
C SER A 24 9.38 4.50 4.16
N HIS A 25 8.64 5.60 4.14
CA HIS A 25 9.05 6.89 4.72
C HIS A 25 7.90 7.45 5.55
N ASP A 26 8.12 7.62 6.86
CA ASP A 26 7.09 8.05 7.80
C ASP A 26 5.78 7.28 7.59
N ASN A 27 4.73 7.95 7.09
CA ASN A 27 3.37 7.44 6.90
C ASN A 27 3.07 6.96 5.49
N GLN A 28 4.11 6.76 4.69
CA GLN A 28 4.00 6.47 3.29
C GLN A 28 4.82 5.22 2.92
N ILE A 29 4.27 4.40 2.03
CA ILE A 29 4.96 3.30 1.37
C ILE A 29 4.91 3.56 -0.13
N GLU A 30 6.06 3.64 -0.77
CA GLU A 30 6.21 3.72 -2.22
C GLU A 30 6.64 2.35 -2.76
N ILE A 31 5.87 1.80 -3.69
CA ILE A 31 6.12 0.50 -4.33
C ILE A 31 6.48 0.75 -5.79
N TYR A 32 7.60 0.20 -6.24
CA TYR A 32 8.19 0.49 -7.55
C TYR A 32 8.03 -0.70 -8.51
N SER A 33 7.54 -0.41 -9.72
CA SER A 33 7.60 -1.35 -10.86
C SER A 33 8.92 -1.15 -11.63
N VAL A 34 9.33 -2.21 -12.32
CA VAL A 34 10.44 -2.20 -13.29
C VAL A 34 10.23 -1.13 -14.38
N ASP A 35 8.96 -0.85 -14.73
CA ASP A 35 8.57 0.12 -15.75
C ASP A 35 8.45 1.58 -15.21
N LYS A 36 8.95 1.84 -14.00
CA LYS A 36 8.89 3.14 -13.30
C LYS A 36 7.48 3.62 -12.92
N ASN A 37 6.49 2.74 -12.96
CA ASN A 37 5.19 3.00 -12.33
C ASN A 37 5.34 2.89 -10.81
N ILE A 38 4.67 3.80 -10.09
CA ILE A 38 4.73 3.88 -8.63
C ILE A 38 3.32 3.74 -8.07
N ILE A 39 3.16 2.85 -7.09
CA ILE A 39 2.00 2.82 -6.19
C ILE A 39 2.44 3.47 -4.90
N VAL A 40 1.67 4.43 -4.43
CA VAL A 40 1.91 5.10 -3.15
C VAL A 40 0.77 4.77 -2.20
N ILE A 41 1.10 4.27 -1.02
CA ILE A 41 0.16 4.01 0.06
C ILE A 41 0.42 5.02 1.17
N ASN A 42 -0.55 5.91 1.45
CA ASN A 42 -0.50 6.81 2.60
C ASN A 42 -1.36 6.24 3.73
N ILE A 43 -0.80 6.21 4.93
CA ILE A 43 -1.43 5.73 6.16
C ILE A 43 -1.78 6.96 6.99
N GLU A 44 -3.03 7.41 6.87
CA GLU A 44 -3.54 8.55 7.61
C GLU A 44 -4.20 8.10 8.91
N LYS A 45 -4.45 9.06 9.82
CA LYS A 45 -5.02 8.78 11.15
C LYS A 45 -6.34 7.98 11.10
N ASN A 46 -7.14 8.15 10.04
CA ASN A 46 -8.48 7.57 9.91
C ASN A 46 -8.69 6.77 8.62
N GLU A 47 -7.72 6.74 7.72
CA GLU A 47 -7.87 6.09 6.41
C GLU A 47 -6.52 5.65 5.83
N LEU A 48 -6.57 4.73 4.89
CA LEU A 48 -5.47 4.32 4.04
C LEU A 48 -5.80 4.74 2.61
N ILE A 49 -4.82 5.33 1.92
CA ILE A 49 -5.01 5.86 0.57
C ILE A 49 -3.99 5.22 -0.35
N ILE A 50 -4.45 4.39 -1.30
CA ILE A 50 -3.63 3.87 -2.39
C ILE A 50 -3.75 4.82 -3.59
N THR A 51 -2.63 5.31 -4.11
CA THR A 51 -2.55 6.17 -5.29
C THR A 51 -1.71 5.49 -6.37
N SER A 52 -2.23 5.40 -7.58
CA SER A 52 -1.52 4.90 -8.76
C SER A 52 -1.91 5.69 -10.02
N ASP A 53 -1.34 5.33 -11.16
CA ASP A 53 -1.73 5.83 -12.49
C ASP A 53 -3.21 5.59 -12.83
N LYS A 54 -3.84 4.57 -12.22
CA LYS A 54 -5.27 4.23 -12.39
C LYS A 54 -6.20 5.05 -11.49
N GLY A 55 -5.65 5.85 -10.57
CA GLY A 55 -6.41 6.73 -9.67
C GLY A 55 -6.13 6.47 -8.19
N GLN A 56 -7.04 6.98 -7.36
CA GLN A 56 -6.92 6.98 -5.90
C GLN A 56 -8.03 6.13 -5.26
N TYR A 57 -7.69 5.33 -4.25
CA TYR A 57 -8.58 4.41 -3.56
C TYR A 57 -8.42 4.55 -2.04
N ARG A 58 -9.53 4.64 -1.31
CA ARG A 58 -9.56 4.94 0.14
C ARG A 58 -10.15 3.77 0.93
N PHE A 59 -9.56 3.48 2.08
CA PHE A 59 -9.96 2.38 2.97
C PHE A 59 -9.93 2.86 4.41
N LEU A 60 -10.81 2.33 5.27
CA LEU A 60 -10.81 2.66 6.69
C LEU A 60 -9.80 1.84 7.50
N GLU A 61 -9.37 0.70 6.97
CA GLU A 61 -8.48 -0.25 7.62
C GLU A 61 -7.77 -1.18 6.64
N VAL A 62 -6.67 -1.79 7.07
CA VAL A 62 -5.97 -2.85 6.35
C VAL A 62 -6.81 -4.14 6.42
N SER A 63 -7.65 -4.34 5.42
CA SER A 63 -8.60 -5.45 5.32
C SER A 63 -8.39 -6.24 4.03
N LYS A 64 -9.17 -7.32 3.85
CA LYS A 64 -9.14 -8.11 2.61
C LYS A 64 -9.44 -7.27 1.36
N SER A 65 -10.33 -6.28 1.46
CA SER A 65 -10.66 -5.40 0.31
C SER A 65 -9.49 -4.49 -0.06
N PHE A 66 -8.74 -4.02 0.93
CA PHE A 66 -7.49 -3.28 0.72
C PHE A 66 -6.48 -4.14 -0.03
N TYR A 67 -6.18 -5.34 0.46
CA TYR A 67 -5.20 -6.24 -0.19
C TYR A 67 -5.63 -6.64 -1.59
N ASN A 68 -6.89 -7.01 -1.80
CA ASN A 68 -7.40 -7.34 -3.14
C ASN A 68 -7.19 -6.18 -4.13
N LYS A 69 -7.37 -4.93 -3.67
CA LYS A 69 -7.16 -3.77 -4.54
C LYS A 69 -5.68 -3.56 -4.82
N LEU A 70 -4.83 -3.72 -3.81
CA LEU A 70 -3.38 -3.65 -3.96
C LEU A 70 -2.88 -4.73 -4.94
N ASP A 71 -3.28 -6.00 -4.76
CA ASP A 71 -3.03 -7.11 -5.69
C ASP A 71 -3.44 -6.76 -7.13
N THR A 72 -4.65 -6.18 -7.29
CA THR A 72 -5.15 -5.80 -8.62
C THR A 72 -4.25 -4.75 -9.26
N LEU A 73 -3.76 -3.77 -8.50
CA LEU A 73 -2.87 -2.75 -9.02
C LEU A 73 -1.49 -3.34 -9.34
N LEU A 74 -0.96 -4.20 -8.46
CA LEU A 74 0.33 -4.89 -8.61
C LEU A 74 0.33 -5.96 -9.74
N ALA A 75 -0.82 -6.50 -10.12
CA ALA A 75 -0.93 -7.44 -11.25
C ALA A 75 -1.04 -6.73 -12.61
N ASN A 76 -1.45 -5.46 -12.62
CA ASN A 76 -1.51 -4.63 -13.83
C ASN A 76 -0.30 -3.67 -13.91
N PHE A 77 0.79 -4.09 -13.26
CA PHE A 77 1.97 -3.32 -12.90
C PHE A 77 3.18 -3.68 -13.75
#